data_AF-A0A2R6ARF9-F1
#
_entry.id   AF-A0A2R6ARF9-F1
#
_cell.length_a   1.000
_cell.length_b   1.000
_cell.length_c   1.000
_cell.angle_alpha   90.00
_cell.angle_beta   90.00
_cell.angle_gamma   90.00
#
_symmetry.space_group_name_H-M   'P 1'
#
loop_
_entity.id
_entity.type
_entity.pdbx_description
1 polymer ?
#
loop_
_entity_poly.entity_id
_entity_poly.type
_entity_poly.pdbx_seq_one_letter_code
_entity_poly.pdbx_strand_id
1 'polypeptide(L)'
;MSEKFDEDIDAIVERILFKKREETFENKLRKVARKLKELHRLSLVKINHSVMEVVVASELLGKGFEVDVEHDLGSLVCDVYAEKGDGSLIVEVETGYVPPEHALDPLSYTYVRIISKVARYSKFANKFVIATPIDSYFQIDPLLIKTPNERTEEEILRVKELCDKYYKNPPIELEELKSARLHGVMLINVDDAKVLELDPERYLELISNLPR
;
A
#
# COMPACT_ATOMS: atom_id res chain seq x y z
N MET A 1 -17.42 -11.17 17.12
CA MET A 1 -16.58 -10.73 15.98
C MET A 1 -15.53 -9.69 16.39
N SER A 2 -15.85 -8.69 17.24
CA SER A 2 -14.84 -7.72 17.72
C SER A 2 -13.72 -8.35 18.54
N GLU A 3 -14.00 -9.33 19.40
CA GLU A 3 -12.97 -9.95 20.27
C GLU A 3 -11.85 -10.60 19.47
N LYS A 4 -12.18 -11.41 18.46
CA LYS A 4 -11.18 -12.07 17.60
C LYS A 4 -10.28 -11.06 16.87
N PHE A 5 -10.84 -9.96 16.38
CA PHE A 5 -10.02 -8.92 15.74
C PHE A 5 -9.03 -8.30 16.74
N ASP A 6 -9.50 -7.93 17.93
CA ASP A 6 -8.66 -7.31 18.95
C ASP A 6 -7.56 -8.29 19.40
N GLU A 7 -7.88 -9.58 19.56
CA GLU A 7 -6.93 -10.66 19.87
C GLU A 7 -5.87 -10.86 18.78
N ASP A 8 -6.27 -10.91 17.51
CA ASP A 8 -5.35 -11.09 16.38
C ASP A 8 -4.40 -9.89 16.24
N ILE A 9 -4.89 -8.66 16.45
CA ILE A 9 -4.08 -7.44 16.49
C ILE A 9 -3.10 -7.45 17.67
N ASP A 10 -3.54 -7.84 18.86
CA ASP A 10 -2.64 -7.94 20.01
C ASP A 10 -1.57 -9.01 19.79
N ALA A 11 -1.93 -10.15 19.20
CA ALA A 11 -0.99 -11.22 18.90
C ALA A 11 0.13 -10.78 17.96
N ILE A 12 -0.18 -10.02 16.89
CA ILE A 12 0.87 -9.51 15.99
C ILE A 12 1.72 -8.42 16.67
N VAL A 13 1.13 -7.54 17.47
CA VAL A 13 1.87 -6.53 18.25
C VAL A 13 2.86 -7.19 19.21
N GLU A 14 2.42 -8.16 20.00
CA GLU A 14 3.29 -8.87 20.94
C GLU A 14 4.39 -9.65 20.22
N ARG A 15 4.10 -10.23 19.05
CA ARG A 15 5.12 -10.88 18.20
C ARG A 15 6.21 -9.90 17.77
N ILE A 16 5.83 -8.67 17.40
CA ILE A 16 6.77 -7.61 17.01
C ILE A 16 7.60 -7.15 18.23
N LEU A 17 6.94 -6.87 19.35
CA LEU A 17 7.59 -6.38 20.57
C LEU A 17 8.53 -7.40 21.21
N PHE A 18 8.27 -8.70 21.05
CA PHE A 18 9.20 -9.72 21.49
C PHE A 18 10.60 -9.57 20.85
N LYS A 19 10.65 -9.09 19.60
CA LYS A 19 11.89 -8.85 18.85
C LYS A 19 12.50 -7.47 19.13
N LYS A 20 11.74 -6.52 19.69
CA LYS A 20 12.16 -5.12 19.86
C LYS A 20 11.58 -4.50 21.13
N ARG A 21 12.45 -4.14 22.08
CA ARG A 21 12.08 -3.74 23.46
C ARG A 21 12.27 -2.25 23.77
N GLU A 22 12.15 -1.38 22.78
CA GLU A 22 12.25 0.07 23.01
C GLU A 22 10.87 0.64 23.39
N GLU A 23 10.78 1.29 24.55
CA GLU A 23 9.51 1.76 25.12
C GLU A 23 8.77 2.78 24.23
N THR A 24 9.51 3.69 23.60
CA THR A 24 8.96 4.69 22.66
C THR A 24 8.33 4.02 21.45
N PHE A 25 9.01 3.02 20.88
CA PHE A 25 8.52 2.20 19.77
C PHE A 25 7.27 1.42 20.17
N GLU A 26 7.27 0.80 21.36
CA GLU A 26 6.12 0.07 21.89
C GLU A 26 4.89 0.97 22.00
N ASN A 27 5.03 2.14 22.60
CA ASN A 27 3.93 3.09 22.77
C ASN A 27 3.34 3.52 21.42
N LYS A 28 4.19 3.78 20.42
CA LYS A 28 3.75 4.14 19.07
C LYS A 28 3.04 2.99 18.36
N LEU A 29 3.56 1.77 18.45
CA LEU A 29 2.94 0.60 17.84
C LEU A 29 1.58 0.27 18.49
N ARG A 30 1.47 0.38 19.81
CA ARG A 30 0.20 0.20 20.52
C ARG A 30 -0.83 1.28 20.18
N LYS A 31 -0.40 2.50 19.84
CA LYS A 31 -1.28 3.57 19.33
C LYS A 31 -1.88 3.18 17.97
N VAL A 32 -1.06 2.67 17.05
CA VAL A 32 -1.52 2.15 15.74
C VAL A 32 -2.56 1.05 15.94
N ALA A 33 -2.25 0.05 16.78
CA ALA A 33 -3.17 -1.05 17.08
C ALA A 33 -4.51 -0.56 17.66
N ARG A 34 -4.48 0.42 18.57
CA ARG A 34 -5.70 0.99 19.16
C ARG A 34 -6.58 1.67 18.11
N LYS A 35 -6.00 2.44 17.18
CA LYS A 35 -6.74 3.09 16.09
C LYS A 35 -7.46 2.06 15.22
N LEU A 36 -6.77 0.98 14.82
CA LEU A 36 -7.36 -0.09 14.00
C LEU A 36 -8.52 -0.80 14.73
N LYS A 37 -8.38 -1.07 16.03
CA LYS A 37 -9.48 -1.64 16.83
C LYS A 37 -10.68 -0.71 16.91
N GLU A 38 -10.46 0.60 17.05
CA GLU A 38 -11.54 1.59 17.02
C GLU A 38 -12.25 1.64 15.66
N LEU A 39 -11.50 1.66 14.56
CA LEU A 39 -12.05 1.62 13.19
C LEU A 39 -12.78 0.31 12.90
N HIS A 40 -12.30 -0.81 13.43
CA HIS A 40 -12.98 -2.11 13.28
C HIS A 40 -14.32 -2.14 14.01
N ARG A 41 -14.43 -1.52 15.19
CA ARG A 41 -15.72 -1.38 15.89
C ARG A 41 -16.73 -0.56 15.09
N LEU A 42 -16.24 0.34 14.23
CA LEU A 42 -17.04 1.10 13.26
C LEU A 42 -17.26 0.35 11.93
N SER A 43 -16.78 -0.90 11.81
CA SER A 43 -16.83 -1.74 10.60
C SER A 43 -16.11 -1.16 9.38
N LEU A 44 -15.12 -0.29 9.59
CA LEU A 44 -14.39 0.40 8.52
C LEU A 44 -13.22 -0.41 7.96
N VAL A 45 -12.66 -1.34 8.76
CA VAL A 45 -11.48 -2.12 8.38
C VAL A 45 -11.70 -3.63 8.53
N LYS A 46 -10.80 -4.44 7.97
CA LYS A 46 -10.83 -5.91 7.99
C LYS A 46 -9.52 -6.47 8.54
N ILE A 47 -9.62 -7.57 9.29
CA ILE A 47 -8.48 -8.12 10.05
C ILE A 47 -7.25 -8.43 9.18
N ASN A 48 -7.43 -9.07 8.02
CA ASN A 48 -6.30 -9.44 7.16
C ASN A 48 -5.51 -8.21 6.70
N HIS A 49 -6.22 -7.12 6.38
CA HIS A 49 -5.63 -5.86 5.96
C HIS A 49 -4.93 -5.16 7.14
N SER A 50 -5.62 -5.04 8.27
CA SER A 50 -5.12 -4.38 9.46
C SER A 50 -3.88 -5.05 10.07
N VAL A 51 -3.75 -6.38 9.99
CA VAL A 51 -2.53 -7.08 10.40
C VAL A 51 -1.33 -6.68 9.53
N MET A 52 -1.53 -6.54 8.22
CA MET A 52 -0.48 -6.07 7.30
C MET A 52 -0.11 -4.62 7.56
N GLU A 53 -1.09 -3.75 7.79
CA GLU A 53 -0.85 -2.35 8.18
C GLU A 53 0.00 -2.24 9.45
N VAL A 54 -0.26 -3.08 10.47
CA VAL A 54 0.56 -3.12 11.70
C VAL A 54 2.00 -3.54 11.39
N VAL A 55 2.22 -4.53 10.54
CA VAL A 55 3.57 -4.98 10.15
C VAL A 55 4.31 -3.87 9.40
N VAL A 56 3.67 -3.22 8.43
CA VAL A 56 4.25 -2.08 7.70
C VAL A 56 4.54 -0.91 8.65
N ALA A 57 3.59 -0.55 9.50
CA ALA A 57 3.78 0.50 10.50
C ALA A 57 4.96 0.19 11.42
N SER A 58 5.12 -1.06 11.84
CA SER A 58 6.24 -1.46 12.69
C SER A 58 7.60 -1.29 12.03
N GLU A 59 7.73 -1.59 10.73
CA GLU A 59 8.97 -1.37 9.98
C GLU A 59 9.31 0.12 9.90
N LEU A 60 8.31 0.96 9.57
CA LEU A 60 8.47 2.41 9.44
C LEU A 60 8.78 3.08 10.78
N LEU A 61 8.04 2.74 11.84
CA LEU A 61 8.35 3.16 13.21
C LEU A 61 9.78 2.76 13.58
N GLY A 62 10.23 1.58 13.14
CA GLY A 62 11.58 1.11 13.40
C GLY A 62 12.67 1.90 12.71
N LYS A 63 12.35 2.55 11.60
CA LYS A 63 13.20 3.51 10.88
C LYS A 63 13.08 4.95 11.41
N GLY A 64 12.30 5.15 12.47
CA GLY A 64 12.13 6.45 13.13
C GLY A 64 11.13 7.37 12.43
N PHE A 65 10.17 6.83 11.67
CA PHE A 65 9.02 7.59 11.20
C PHE A 65 8.00 7.77 12.34
N GLU A 66 7.21 8.83 12.28
CA GLU A 66 5.87 8.86 12.88
C GLU A 66 4.90 8.21 11.90
N VAL A 67 3.96 7.40 12.40
CA VAL A 67 3.05 6.62 11.55
C VAL A 67 1.60 6.84 11.99
N ASP A 68 0.72 6.98 11.02
CA ASP A 68 -0.74 6.94 11.17
C ASP A 68 -1.33 5.99 10.12
N VAL A 69 -2.20 5.08 10.57
CA VAL A 69 -2.88 4.10 9.69
C VAL A 69 -4.28 4.58 9.37
N GLU A 70 -4.82 4.28 8.19
CA GLU A 70 -6.14 4.78 7.76
C GLU A 70 -6.18 6.32 7.88
N HIS A 71 -5.20 6.96 7.23
CA HIS A 71 -4.98 8.40 7.32
C HIS A 71 -5.81 9.14 6.28
N ASP A 72 -6.57 10.14 6.72
CA ASP A 72 -7.45 10.94 5.87
C ASP A 72 -6.65 11.99 5.08
N LEU A 73 -6.71 11.89 3.74
CA LEU A 73 -6.11 12.80 2.77
C LEU A 73 -7.14 13.83 2.24
N GLY A 74 -8.27 13.98 2.94
CA GLY A 74 -9.38 14.88 2.67
C GLY A 74 -10.44 14.31 1.72
N SER A 75 -10.01 13.64 0.64
CA SER A 75 -10.93 13.00 -0.33
C SER A 75 -10.75 11.50 -0.46
N LEU A 76 -9.68 10.97 0.14
CA LEU A 76 -9.25 9.58 0.12
C LEU A 76 -8.72 9.26 1.52
N VAL A 77 -8.74 7.98 1.88
CA VAL A 77 -8.06 7.48 3.07
C VAL A 77 -6.97 6.54 2.59
N CYS A 78 -5.73 6.74 3.04
CA CYS A 78 -4.63 5.85 2.72
C CYS A 78 -4.31 4.89 3.86
N ASP A 79 -3.80 3.71 3.51
CA ASP A 79 -3.63 2.62 4.48
C ASP A 79 -2.57 2.97 5.54
N VAL A 80 -1.38 3.41 5.12
CA VAL A 80 -0.32 3.84 6.06
C VAL A 80 0.31 5.14 5.57
N TYR A 81 0.22 6.17 6.40
CA TYR A 81 0.92 7.44 6.22
C TYR A 81 2.06 7.55 7.22
N ALA A 82 3.23 8.01 6.77
CA ALA A 82 4.41 8.13 7.59
C ALA A 82 5.19 9.41 7.30
N GLU A 83 5.70 10.03 8.37
CA GLU A 83 6.48 11.27 8.29
C GLU A 83 7.82 11.12 9.01
N LYS A 84 8.87 11.73 8.44
CA LYS A 84 10.19 11.82 9.05
C LYS A 84 10.91 13.09 8.60
N GLY A 85 11.11 14.03 9.51
CA GLY A 85 11.59 15.36 9.17
C GLY A 85 10.58 16.06 8.26
N ASP A 86 11.06 16.64 7.15
CA ASP A 86 10.21 17.31 6.15
C ASP A 86 9.67 16.36 5.06
N GLY A 87 9.93 15.05 5.19
CA GLY A 87 9.55 14.04 4.20
C GLY A 87 8.34 13.22 4.63
N SER A 88 7.43 12.95 3.70
CA SER A 88 6.28 12.05 3.86
C SER A 88 6.32 10.85 2.92
N LEU A 89 5.69 9.77 3.37
CA LEU A 89 5.56 8.49 2.68
C LEU A 89 4.12 7.99 2.85
N ILE A 90 3.51 7.61 1.74
CA ILE A 90 2.29 6.79 1.74
C ILE A 90 2.66 5.36 1.34
N VAL A 91 2.11 4.39 2.06
CA VAL A 91 2.13 2.98 1.70
C VAL A 91 0.70 2.48 1.56
N GLU A 92 0.34 2.01 0.36
CA GLU A 92 -0.93 1.32 0.10
C GLU A 92 -0.72 -0.19 0.13
N VAL A 93 -1.52 -0.91 0.92
CA VAL A 93 -1.49 -2.36 1.05
C VAL A 93 -2.42 -2.98 0.00
N GLU A 94 -1.87 -3.79 -0.89
CA GLU A 94 -2.62 -4.51 -1.92
C GLU A 94 -2.57 -6.01 -1.66
N THR A 95 -3.73 -6.60 -1.39
CA THR A 95 -3.89 -8.00 -0.97
C THR A 95 -4.07 -8.97 -2.13
N GLY A 96 -4.14 -8.47 -3.37
CA GLY A 96 -4.42 -9.28 -4.56
C GLY A 96 -5.89 -9.68 -4.72
N TYR A 97 -6.80 -9.15 -3.90
CA TYR A 97 -8.24 -9.42 -4.05
C TYR A 97 -8.79 -8.92 -5.40
N VAL A 98 -9.40 -9.84 -6.14
CA VAL A 98 -10.12 -9.55 -7.39
C VAL A 98 -11.62 -9.77 -7.17
N PRO A 99 -12.46 -8.75 -7.44
CA PRO A 99 -13.91 -8.89 -7.38
C PRO A 99 -14.44 -9.95 -8.37
N PRO A 100 -15.54 -10.67 -8.05
CA PRO A 100 -16.10 -11.72 -8.92
C PRO A 100 -16.43 -11.27 -10.35
N GLU A 101 -16.83 -10.00 -10.54
CA GLU A 101 -17.10 -9.41 -11.85
C GLU A 101 -15.88 -9.39 -12.78
N HIS A 102 -14.67 -9.51 -12.22
CA HIS A 102 -13.39 -9.55 -12.94
C HIS A 102 -12.76 -10.95 -12.98
N ALA A 103 -13.56 -12.01 -12.76
CA ALA A 103 -13.08 -13.39 -12.76
C ALA A 103 -12.49 -13.83 -14.12
N LEU A 104 -12.88 -13.20 -15.22
CA LEU A 104 -12.38 -13.51 -16.57
C LEU A 104 -11.24 -12.59 -17.04
N ASP A 105 -10.93 -11.53 -16.30
CA ASP A 105 -9.86 -10.58 -16.62
C ASP A 105 -9.07 -10.11 -15.37
N PRO A 106 -8.70 -11.00 -14.43
CA PRO A 106 -8.14 -10.62 -13.13
C PRO A 106 -6.81 -9.88 -13.24
N LEU A 107 -5.94 -10.27 -14.17
CA LEU A 107 -4.64 -9.64 -14.39
C LEU A 107 -4.80 -8.20 -14.92
N SER A 108 -5.68 -8.00 -15.89
CA SER A 108 -5.99 -6.66 -16.41
C SER A 108 -6.59 -5.76 -15.33
N TYR A 109 -7.52 -6.27 -14.53
CA TYR A 109 -8.12 -5.51 -13.43
C TYR A 109 -7.07 -5.10 -12.39
N THR A 110 -6.27 -6.05 -11.89
CA THR A 110 -5.24 -5.78 -10.87
C THR A 110 -4.17 -4.82 -11.38
N TYR A 111 -3.72 -4.98 -12.63
CA TYR A 111 -2.79 -4.06 -13.28
C TYR A 111 -3.30 -2.61 -13.27
N VAL A 112 -4.56 -2.41 -13.67
CA VAL A 112 -5.17 -1.07 -13.69
C VAL A 112 -5.43 -0.55 -12.29
N ARG A 113 -5.76 -1.42 -11.33
CA ARG A 113 -5.91 -1.05 -9.92
C ARG A 113 -4.62 -0.49 -9.34
N ILE A 114 -3.48 -1.12 -9.63
CA ILE A 114 -2.15 -0.62 -9.22
C ILE A 114 -1.91 0.78 -9.81
N ILE A 115 -2.14 0.95 -11.12
CA ILE A 115 -2.04 2.27 -11.77
C ILE A 115 -2.94 3.29 -11.06
N SER A 116 -4.20 2.95 -10.79
CA SER A 116 -5.16 3.83 -10.14
C SER A 116 -4.71 4.26 -8.75
N LYS A 117 -4.15 3.35 -7.95
CA LYS A 117 -3.66 3.64 -6.61
C LYS A 117 -2.46 4.57 -6.67
N VAL A 118 -1.46 4.28 -7.51
CA VAL A 118 -0.31 5.17 -7.66
C VAL A 118 -0.75 6.56 -8.12
N ALA A 119 -1.60 6.65 -9.15
CA ALA A 119 -2.02 7.94 -9.72
C ALA A 119 -2.81 8.81 -8.74
N ARG A 120 -3.73 8.21 -7.98
CA ARG A 120 -4.58 8.97 -7.05
C ARG A 120 -3.84 9.38 -5.79
N TYR A 121 -2.99 8.51 -5.27
CA TYR A 121 -2.45 8.68 -3.91
C TYR A 121 -1.04 9.30 -3.91
N SER A 122 -0.21 9.07 -4.94
CA SER A 122 1.19 9.51 -4.89
C SER A 122 1.37 11.03 -4.83
N LYS A 123 0.36 11.81 -5.24
CA LYS A 123 0.39 13.28 -5.16
C LYS A 123 0.31 13.83 -3.73
N PHE A 124 -0.08 13.00 -2.76
CA PHE A 124 -0.25 13.41 -1.35
C PHE A 124 0.98 13.16 -0.48
N ALA A 125 2.07 12.62 -1.03
CA ALA A 125 3.30 12.39 -0.28
C ALA A 125 4.55 12.54 -1.16
N ASN A 126 5.72 12.72 -0.52
CA ASN A 126 6.98 12.79 -1.28
C ASN A 126 7.37 11.43 -1.88
N LYS A 127 6.99 10.33 -1.22
CA LYS A 127 7.17 8.97 -1.71
C LYS A 127 5.87 8.19 -1.59
N PHE A 128 5.69 7.28 -2.54
CA PHE A 128 4.55 6.37 -2.59
C PHE A 128 5.04 4.95 -2.83
N VAL A 129 4.60 4.02 -2.00
CA VAL A 129 5.00 2.62 -2.01
C VAL A 129 3.74 1.76 -2.03
N ILE A 130 3.82 0.61 -2.71
CA ILE A 130 2.79 -0.42 -2.58
C ILE A 130 3.36 -1.55 -1.75
N ALA A 131 2.64 -1.94 -0.70
CA ALA A 131 2.95 -3.12 0.07
C ALA A 131 2.03 -4.27 -0.34
N THR A 132 2.52 -5.50 -0.34
CA THR A 132 1.73 -6.68 -0.68
C THR A 132 2.25 -7.90 0.09
N PRO A 133 1.39 -8.88 0.44
CA PRO A 133 1.85 -10.16 0.96
C PRO A 133 2.95 -10.80 0.09
N ILE A 134 3.90 -11.50 0.70
CA ILE A 134 4.99 -12.18 -0.03
C ILE A 134 4.49 -13.28 -0.99
N ASP A 135 3.27 -13.78 -0.81
CA ASP A 135 2.60 -14.77 -1.65
C ASP A 135 1.71 -14.15 -2.74
N SER A 136 1.70 -12.81 -2.86
CA SER A 136 0.97 -12.06 -3.88
C SER A 136 1.93 -11.26 -4.76
N TYR A 137 1.65 -11.24 -6.08
CA TYR A 137 2.42 -10.49 -7.06
C TYR A 137 1.48 -9.69 -7.97
N PHE A 138 1.95 -8.54 -8.44
CA PHE A 138 1.22 -7.68 -9.37
C PHE A 138 2.17 -7.13 -10.44
N GLN A 139 1.62 -6.81 -11.60
CA GLN A 139 2.38 -6.15 -12.65
C GLN A 139 2.43 -4.63 -12.41
N ILE A 140 3.53 -4.00 -12.81
CA ILE A 140 3.72 -2.55 -12.73
C ILE A 140 3.85 -2.01 -14.15
N ASP A 141 3.06 -0.99 -14.49
CA ASP A 141 3.23 -0.28 -15.76
C ASP A 141 4.55 0.54 -15.72
N PRO A 142 5.44 0.42 -16.73
CA PRO A 142 6.68 1.17 -16.79
C PRO A 142 6.51 2.70 -16.64
N LEU A 143 5.36 3.24 -17.02
CA LEU A 143 5.01 4.65 -16.82
C LEU A 143 5.16 5.08 -15.36
N LEU A 144 4.82 4.21 -14.40
CA LEU A 144 4.82 4.52 -12.97
C LEU A 144 6.23 4.59 -12.36
N ILE A 145 7.21 3.98 -13.02
CA ILE A 145 8.62 3.92 -12.56
C ILE A 145 9.39 5.13 -13.06
N LYS A 146 9.15 5.51 -14.32
CA LYS A 146 9.72 6.71 -14.95
C LYS A 146 9.45 7.95 -14.12
N THR A 147 10.37 8.91 -14.12
CA THR A 147 10.07 10.26 -13.63
C THR A 147 9.04 10.93 -14.55
N PRO A 148 8.24 11.90 -14.05
CA PRO A 148 7.27 12.63 -14.87
C PRO A 148 7.83 13.21 -16.17
N ASN A 149 9.10 13.65 -16.16
CA ASN A 149 9.75 14.28 -17.31
C ASN A 149 10.19 13.28 -18.40
N GLU A 150 10.25 11.98 -18.10
CA GLU A 150 10.67 10.93 -19.05
C GLU A 150 9.49 10.29 -19.81
N ARG A 151 8.27 10.74 -19.54
CA ARG A 151 7.03 10.19 -20.11
C ARG A 151 6.67 10.90 -21.41
N THR A 152 6.14 10.15 -22.37
CA THR A 152 5.50 10.73 -23.55
C THR A 152 4.00 10.90 -23.34
N GLU A 153 3.39 11.83 -24.08
CA GLU A 153 1.94 12.00 -24.07
C GLU A 153 1.21 10.72 -24.53
N GLU A 154 1.79 10.00 -25.50
CA GLU A 154 1.27 8.73 -26.01
C GLU A 154 1.22 7.65 -24.92
N GLU A 155 2.25 7.55 -24.09
CA GLU A 155 2.27 6.62 -22.95
C GLU A 155 1.16 6.95 -21.94
N ILE A 156 0.98 8.24 -21.63
CA ILE A 156 -0.04 8.70 -20.70
C ILE A 156 -1.45 8.42 -21.25
N LEU A 157 -1.70 8.72 -22.53
CA LEU A 157 -2.99 8.46 -23.17
C LEU A 157 -3.33 6.97 -23.23
N ARG A 158 -2.35 6.11 -23.56
CA ARG A 158 -2.53 4.65 -23.52
C ARG A 158 -2.96 4.18 -22.13
N VAL A 159 -2.30 4.65 -21.07
CA VAL A 159 -2.63 4.27 -19.69
C VAL A 159 -3.99 4.82 -19.28
N LYS A 160 -4.34 6.05 -19.70
CA LYS A 160 -5.66 6.64 -19.47
C LYS A 160 -6.78 5.80 -20.09
N GLU A 161 -6.65 5.39 -21.34
CA GLU A 161 -7.63 4.55 -22.03
C GLU A 161 -7.81 3.20 -21.34
N LEU A 162 -6.72 2.63 -20.81
CA LEU A 162 -6.77 1.39 -20.05
C LEU A 162 -7.51 1.58 -18.72
N CYS A 163 -7.20 2.65 -18.00
CA CYS A 163 -7.86 3.05 -16.76
C CYS A 163 -9.37 3.22 -16.92
N ASP A 164 -9.80 3.89 -17.99
CA ASP A 164 -11.22 4.21 -18.24
C ASP A 164 -12.10 2.98 -18.51
N LYS A 165 -11.49 1.83 -18.80
CA LYS A 165 -12.22 0.54 -18.91
C LYS A 165 -12.75 0.09 -17.54
N TYR A 166 -12.01 0.37 -16.48
CA TYR A 166 -12.28 -0.13 -15.12
C TYR A 166 -12.73 0.96 -14.14
N TYR A 167 -12.25 2.19 -14.29
CA TYR A 167 -12.49 3.29 -13.35
C TYR A 167 -13.20 4.45 -14.06
N LYS A 168 -14.53 4.52 -13.88
CA LYS A 168 -15.38 5.56 -14.50
C LYS A 168 -15.94 6.59 -13.52
N ASN A 169 -16.00 6.25 -12.22
CA ASN A 169 -16.66 7.08 -11.20
C ASN A 169 -15.86 7.09 -9.89
N PRO A 170 -15.01 8.11 -9.64
CA PRO A 170 -14.53 9.09 -10.62
C PRO A 170 -13.55 8.44 -11.63
N PRO A 171 -13.38 9.02 -12.83
CA PRO A 171 -12.27 8.64 -13.72
C PRO A 171 -10.92 9.06 -13.12
N ILE A 172 -9.82 8.53 -13.65
CA ILE A 172 -8.47 8.99 -13.30
C ILE A 172 -8.11 10.13 -14.25
N GLU A 173 -7.70 11.26 -13.71
CA GLU A 173 -7.37 12.43 -14.53
C GLU A 173 -6.00 12.28 -15.21
N LEU A 174 -5.83 12.91 -16.38
CA LEU A 174 -4.54 12.88 -17.09
C LEU A 174 -3.42 13.49 -16.24
N GLU A 175 -3.72 14.49 -15.43
CA GLU A 175 -2.74 15.15 -14.56
C GLU A 175 -2.29 14.24 -13.40
N GLU A 176 -3.20 13.37 -12.93
CA GLU A 176 -2.84 12.34 -11.95
C GLU A 176 -1.85 11.35 -12.56
N LEU A 177 -2.06 10.92 -13.81
CA LEU A 177 -1.13 10.02 -14.51
C LEU A 177 0.22 10.68 -14.86
N LYS A 178 0.22 11.99 -15.16
CA LYS A 178 1.45 12.74 -15.44
C LYS A 178 2.39 12.81 -14.24
N SER A 179 1.82 12.93 -13.04
CA SER A 179 2.58 13.07 -11.78
C SER A 179 2.73 11.77 -11.00
N ALA A 180 1.91 10.74 -11.29
CA ALA A 180 1.90 9.43 -10.63
C ALA A 180 3.31 8.83 -10.51
N ARG A 181 3.81 8.42 -9.34
CA ARG A 181 5.11 7.75 -9.28
C ARG A 181 5.17 6.71 -8.17
N LEU A 182 5.58 5.49 -8.54
CA LEU A 182 5.87 4.43 -7.60
C LEU A 182 7.35 4.51 -7.20
N HIS A 183 7.61 4.58 -5.90
CA HIS A 183 8.96 4.75 -5.35
C HIS A 183 9.52 3.47 -4.73
N GLY A 184 8.68 2.46 -4.50
CA GLY A 184 9.11 1.18 -3.97
C GLY A 184 7.97 0.18 -3.84
N VAL A 185 8.34 -1.06 -3.56
CA VAL A 185 7.44 -2.15 -3.24
C VAL A 185 7.88 -2.79 -1.92
N MET A 186 6.92 -3.05 -1.04
CA MET A 186 7.13 -3.73 0.24
C MET A 186 6.51 -5.13 0.19
N LEU A 187 7.31 -6.17 0.38
CA LEU A 187 6.80 -7.54 0.50
C LEU A 187 6.63 -7.88 1.98
N ILE A 188 5.39 -8.17 2.38
CA ILE A 188 4.99 -8.38 3.78
C ILE A 188 4.98 -9.87 4.09
N ASN A 189 5.78 -10.28 5.06
CA ASN A 189 5.68 -11.58 5.71
C ASN A 189 5.00 -11.38 7.08
N VAL A 190 3.70 -11.67 7.14
CA VAL A 190 2.91 -11.53 8.37
C VAL A 190 3.34 -12.53 9.44
N ASP A 191 3.67 -13.76 9.05
CA ASP A 191 4.06 -14.82 9.98
C ASP A 191 5.31 -14.42 10.77
N ASP A 192 6.31 -13.89 10.07
CA ASP A 192 7.54 -13.38 10.69
C ASP A 192 7.44 -11.93 11.19
N ALA A 193 6.34 -11.23 10.90
CA ALA A 193 6.20 -9.79 11.12
C ALA A 193 7.40 -9.00 10.55
N LYS A 194 7.69 -9.21 9.26
CA LYS A 194 8.80 -8.58 8.55
C LYS A 194 8.35 -7.99 7.23
N VAL A 195 9.07 -6.97 6.79
CA VAL A 195 8.91 -6.37 5.47
C VAL A 195 10.24 -6.45 4.72
N LEU A 196 10.18 -6.83 3.44
CA LEU A 196 11.29 -6.67 2.50
C LEU A 196 10.97 -5.49 1.58
N GLU A 197 11.81 -4.45 1.62
CA GLU A 197 11.68 -3.29 0.74
C GLU A 197 12.52 -3.46 -0.53
N LEU A 198 11.91 -3.13 -1.65
CA LEU A 198 12.51 -3.20 -2.98
C LEU A 198 12.24 -1.89 -3.73
N ASP A 199 13.21 -1.43 -4.51
CA ASP A 199 12.91 -0.49 -5.59
C ASP A 199 12.04 -1.17 -6.67
N PRO A 200 11.27 -0.39 -7.45
CA PRO A 200 10.36 -0.95 -8.46
C PRO A 200 11.06 -1.81 -9.52
N GLU A 201 12.27 -1.45 -9.92
CA GLU A 201 13.08 -2.17 -10.91
C GLU A 201 13.46 -3.55 -10.40
N ARG A 202 13.94 -3.65 -9.16
CA ARG A 202 14.29 -4.92 -8.52
C ARG A 202 13.07 -5.80 -8.32
N TYR A 203 11.91 -5.23 -8.00
CA TYR A 203 10.67 -5.99 -7.95
C TYR A 203 10.29 -6.55 -9.34
N LEU A 204 10.39 -5.75 -10.40
CA LEU A 204 10.15 -6.22 -11.77
C LEU A 204 11.09 -7.35 -12.19
N GLU A 205 12.36 -7.31 -11.79
CA GLU A 205 13.31 -8.40 -12.02
C GLU A 205 12.84 -9.71 -11.38
N LEU A 206 12.36 -9.66 -10.12
CA LEU A 206 11.88 -10.85 -9.40
C LEU A 206 10.70 -11.52 -10.12
N ILE A 207 9.79 -10.72 -10.69
CA ILE A 207 8.60 -11.24 -11.36
C ILE A 207 8.76 -11.40 -12.88
N SER A 208 9.96 -11.14 -13.42
CA SER A 208 10.21 -11.08 -14.88
C SER A 208 9.87 -12.36 -15.64
N ASN A 209 9.92 -13.51 -14.96
CA ASN A 209 9.63 -14.83 -15.55
C ASN A 209 8.17 -15.28 -15.36
N LEU A 210 7.31 -14.47 -14.73
CA LEU A 210 5.89 -14.80 -14.59
C LEU A 210 5.14 -14.57 -15.92
N PRO A 211 4.12 -15.39 -16.21
CA PRO A 211 3.22 -15.14 -17.33
C PRO A 211 2.57 -13.76 -17.20
N ARG A 212 2.46 -13.04 -18.32
CA ARG A 212 1.86 -11.71 -18.34
C ARG A 212 0.42 -11.69 -18.81
#